data_AF-A0A7S2EHZ9-F1
#
_entry.id   AF-A0A7S2EHZ9-F1
#
_cell.length_a   1.000
_cell.length_b   1.000
_cell.length_c   1.000
_cell.angle_alpha   90.00
_cell.angle_beta   90.00
_cell.angle_gamma   90.00
#
_symmetry.space_group_name_H-M   'P 1'
#
loop_
_entity.id
_entity.type
_entity.pdbx_description
1 polymer ?
#
loop_
_entity_poly.entity_id
_entity_poly.type
_entity_poly.pdbx_seq_one_letter_code
_entity_poly.pdbx_strand_id
1 'polypeptide(L)'
;IMMKPNMLDYWRNYDCQKGLEAPSIIRYLPPKFGRFVAFDGRVPHGVNKVHGTNDPRKARIMIHGWFAEPQTIWFGDFEEEATQQEKANLILEQALNPLITALGSGEIGRVLGYLAIRINISPDGSVDSIQSVCDTLVADPADYRGVIGYDEDDNEVFEDACVDLKLTIHEALSSDLYFPETVNGGSVIVPFDFV
;
A
#
# COMPACT_ATOMS: atom_id res chain seq x y z
N ILE A 1 -14.16 -2.88 17.24
CA ILE A 1 -13.86 -1.44 17.24
C ILE A 1 -12.55 -1.27 16.49
N MET A 2 -12.46 -0.26 15.64
CA MET A 2 -11.25 0.03 14.87
C MET A 2 -11.09 1.54 14.82
N MET A 3 -9.88 2.04 15.00
CA MET A 3 -9.58 3.44 14.74
C MET A 3 -9.72 3.71 13.23
N LYS A 4 -10.08 4.93 12.82
CA LYS A 4 -10.12 5.25 11.40
C LYS A 4 -8.68 5.31 10.85
N PRO A 5 -8.40 4.80 9.63
CA PRO A 5 -7.04 4.75 9.10
C PRO A 5 -6.34 6.11 9.02
N ASN A 6 -7.09 7.17 8.73
CA ASN A 6 -6.55 8.54 8.67
C ASN A 6 -6.00 9.06 10.00
N MET A 7 -6.24 8.36 11.11
CA MET A 7 -5.65 8.69 12.40
C MET A 7 -4.19 8.25 12.52
N LEU A 8 -3.68 7.41 11.61
CA LEU A 8 -2.25 7.14 11.51
C LEU A 8 -1.46 8.39 11.09
N ASP A 9 -2.10 9.31 10.35
CA ASP A 9 -1.54 10.59 9.90
C ASP A 9 -2.24 11.80 10.56
N TYR A 10 -2.59 11.66 11.84
CA TYR A 10 -3.38 12.68 12.53
C TYR A 10 -2.68 14.05 12.60
N TRP A 11 -1.37 14.05 12.87
CA TRP A 11 -0.63 15.28 13.16
C TRP A 11 -0.48 16.20 11.95
N ARG A 12 -0.39 15.65 10.74
CA ARG A 12 -0.25 16.43 9.50
C ARG A 12 -1.48 17.29 9.20
N ASN A 13 -2.66 16.83 9.64
CA ASN A 13 -3.94 17.52 9.45
C ASN A 13 -4.53 18.02 10.77
N TYR A 14 -3.68 18.27 11.77
CA TYR A 14 -4.12 18.72 13.08
C TYR A 14 -4.72 20.13 13.01
N ASP A 15 -5.95 20.27 13.51
CA ASP A 15 -6.64 21.55 13.61
C ASP A 15 -7.01 21.78 15.08
N CYS A 16 -6.41 22.80 15.70
CA CYS A 16 -6.64 23.14 17.10
C CYS A 16 -8.05 23.70 17.36
N GLN A 17 -8.77 24.12 16.32
CA GLN A 17 -10.16 24.61 16.42
C GLN A 17 -11.18 23.47 16.36
N LYS A 18 -10.76 22.29 15.92
CA LYS A 18 -11.64 21.12 15.75
C LYS A 18 -11.46 20.14 16.90
N GLY A 19 -12.48 20.07 17.76
CA GLY A 19 -12.55 19.05 18.82
C GLY A 19 -12.50 17.63 18.25
N LEU A 20 -11.70 16.76 18.86
CA LEU A 20 -11.56 15.37 18.46
C LEU A 20 -12.38 14.45 19.38
N GLU A 21 -13.57 14.08 18.91
CA GLU A 21 -14.48 13.20 19.65
C GLU A 21 -14.39 11.74 19.21
N ALA A 22 -14.85 10.81 20.05
CA ALA A 22 -14.81 9.38 19.76
C ALA A 22 -15.37 8.98 18.38
N PRO A 23 -16.50 9.52 17.88
CA PRO A 23 -17.00 9.20 16.53
C PRO A 23 -16.09 9.68 15.39
N SER A 24 -15.23 10.67 15.64
CA SER A 24 -14.25 11.18 14.69
C SER A 24 -13.06 10.22 14.55
N ILE A 25 -12.69 9.55 15.64
CA ILE A 25 -11.52 8.65 15.73
C ILE A 25 -11.91 7.20 15.45
N ILE A 26 -13.09 6.78 15.93
CA ILE A 26 -13.44 5.37 16.06
C ILE A 26 -14.51 4.98 15.04
N ARG A 27 -14.28 3.84 14.38
CA ARG A 27 -15.24 3.11 13.57
C ARG A 27 -15.75 1.88 14.32
N TYR A 28 -17.07 1.79 14.48
CA TYR A 28 -17.71 0.58 14.96
C TYR A 28 -17.99 -0.38 13.80
N LEU A 29 -17.54 -1.62 13.92
CA LEU A 29 -17.74 -2.68 12.95
C LEU A 29 -18.61 -3.77 13.59
N PRO A 30 -19.91 -3.87 13.26
CA PRO A 30 -20.75 -4.92 13.82
C PRO A 30 -20.30 -6.30 13.29
N PRO A 31 -20.25 -7.34 14.14
CA PRO A 31 -19.87 -8.68 13.71
C PRO A 31 -21.05 -9.36 13.01
N LYS A 32 -21.15 -9.20 11.68
CA LYS A 32 -22.15 -9.88 10.86
C LYS A 32 -21.59 -11.19 10.32
N PHE A 33 -22.44 -12.22 10.21
CA PHE A 33 -22.08 -13.48 9.56
C PHE A 33 -21.70 -13.25 8.08
N GLY A 34 -20.73 -14.00 7.57
CA GLY A 34 -20.23 -13.89 6.19
C GLY A 34 -19.45 -12.61 5.90
N ARG A 35 -19.09 -11.83 6.92
CA ARG A 35 -18.29 -10.62 6.76
C ARG A 35 -16.80 -10.91 6.91
N PHE A 36 -16.05 -10.61 5.87
CA PHE A 36 -14.59 -10.51 5.91
C PHE A 36 -14.17 -9.06 6.14
N VAL A 37 -13.15 -8.85 6.98
CA VAL A 37 -12.55 -7.52 7.23
C VAL A 37 -11.03 -7.69 7.20
N ALA A 38 -10.39 -7.09 6.21
CA ALA A 38 -8.96 -6.86 6.16
C ALA A 38 -8.68 -5.36 6.34
N PHE A 39 -7.58 -5.05 7.00
CA PHE A 39 -7.18 -3.68 7.31
C PHE A 39 -5.68 -3.65 7.63
N ASP A 40 -5.11 -2.46 7.61
CA ASP A 40 -3.71 -2.22 8.00
C ASP A 40 -3.47 -2.55 9.48
N GLY A 41 -2.51 -3.44 9.74
CA GLY A 41 -2.15 -3.91 11.08
C GLY A 41 -1.73 -2.83 12.06
N ARG A 42 -1.24 -1.69 11.56
CA ARG A 42 -0.83 -0.54 12.39
C ARG A 42 -2.02 0.20 13.00
N VAL A 43 -3.21 0.06 12.42
CA VAL A 43 -4.42 0.74 12.90
C VAL A 43 -4.84 0.15 14.26
N PRO A 44 -4.89 0.95 15.34
CA PRO A 44 -5.34 0.47 16.64
C PRO A 44 -6.76 -0.09 16.56
N HIS A 45 -6.94 -1.29 17.08
CA HIS A 45 -8.22 -2.00 17.01
C HIS A 45 -8.45 -2.87 18.24
N GLY A 46 -9.71 -3.23 18.48
CA GLY A 46 -10.09 -4.02 19.64
C GLY A 46 -11.45 -4.68 19.48
N VAL A 47 -11.71 -5.66 20.33
CA VAL A 47 -12.97 -6.39 20.36
C VAL A 47 -13.75 -5.99 21.60
N ASN A 48 -15.01 -5.58 21.39
CA ASN A 48 -15.88 -5.30 22.52
C ASN A 48 -16.22 -6.57 23.27
N LYS A 49 -16.36 -6.43 24.58
CA LYS A 49 -16.93 -7.47 25.44
C LYS A 49 -18.27 -7.92 24.86
N VAL A 50 -18.42 -9.23 24.68
CA VAL A 50 -19.67 -9.85 24.27
C VAL A 50 -20.56 -9.97 25.51
N HIS A 51 -21.79 -9.46 25.41
CA HIS A 51 -22.82 -9.59 26.42
C HIS A 51 -24.00 -10.37 25.82
N GLY A 52 -24.71 -11.15 26.63
CA GLY A 52 -25.88 -11.89 26.17
C GLY A 52 -26.05 -13.23 26.88
N THR A 53 -26.45 -14.24 26.12
CA THR A 53 -26.84 -15.55 26.64
C THR A 53 -25.63 -16.49 26.73
N ASN A 54 -25.70 -17.50 27.61
CA ASN A 54 -24.73 -18.59 27.66
C ASN A 54 -24.98 -19.71 26.62
N ASP A 55 -25.90 -19.51 25.67
CA ASP A 55 -26.14 -20.46 24.56
C ASP A 55 -25.02 -20.36 23.51
N PRO A 56 -24.21 -21.42 23.28
CA PRO A 56 -23.11 -21.39 22.31
C PRO A 56 -23.58 -21.18 20.87
N ARG A 57 -24.85 -21.47 20.55
CA ARG A 57 -25.41 -21.20 19.20
C ARG A 57 -25.56 -19.71 18.91
N LYS A 58 -25.53 -18.88 19.95
CA LYS A 58 -25.52 -17.41 19.87
C LYS A 58 -24.12 -16.83 20.07
N ALA A 59 -23.09 -17.67 20.11
CA ALA A 59 -21.71 -17.21 20.27
C ALA A 59 -21.25 -16.39 19.06
N ARG A 60 -20.36 -15.44 19.33
CA ARG A 60 -19.61 -14.74 18.28
C ARG A 60 -18.38 -15.57 17.94
N ILE A 61 -18.42 -16.26 16.82
CA ILE A 61 -17.29 -17.02 16.28
C ILE A 61 -16.61 -16.16 15.22
N MET A 62 -15.28 -16.06 15.27
CA MET A 62 -14.47 -15.41 14.24
C MET A 62 -13.20 -16.20 13.99
N ILE A 63 -12.73 -16.14 12.73
CA ILE A 63 -11.40 -16.59 12.34
C ILE A 63 -10.58 -15.32 12.16
N HIS A 64 -9.39 -15.29 12.74
CA HIS A 64 -8.45 -14.19 12.57
C HIS A 64 -7.07 -14.74 12.25
N GLY A 65 -6.28 -13.93 11.57
CA GLY A 65 -4.93 -14.26 11.16
C GLY A 65 -4.27 -13.05 10.52
N TRP A 66 -3.00 -13.23 10.17
CA TRP A 66 -2.21 -12.28 9.41
C TRP A 66 -1.97 -12.85 8.02
N PHE A 67 -1.82 -11.98 7.03
CA PHE A 67 -1.25 -12.40 5.76
C PHE A 67 0.22 -12.74 5.97
N ALA A 68 0.72 -13.71 5.18
CA ALA A 68 2.14 -14.00 5.15
C ALA A 68 2.93 -12.79 4.60
N GLU A 69 4.25 -12.81 4.78
CA GLU A 69 5.11 -11.81 4.18
C GLU A 69 4.85 -11.74 2.67
N PRO A 70 4.62 -10.53 2.14
CA PRO A 70 4.25 -10.36 0.76
C PRO A 70 5.44 -10.68 -0.14
N GLN A 71 5.17 -11.40 -1.22
CA GLN A 71 6.16 -11.80 -2.21
C GLN A 71 5.73 -11.31 -3.59
N THR A 72 6.71 -11.15 -4.48
CA THR A 72 6.43 -10.90 -5.89
C THR A 72 5.69 -12.10 -6.47
N ILE A 73 4.51 -11.86 -7.05
CA ILE A 73 3.67 -12.91 -7.62
C ILE A 73 3.43 -12.61 -9.10
N TRP A 74 3.72 -13.59 -9.95
CA TRP A 74 3.45 -13.56 -11.38
C TRP A 74 2.13 -14.26 -11.70
N PHE A 75 1.42 -13.76 -12.71
CA PHE A 75 0.16 -14.29 -13.20
C PHE A 75 0.19 -14.42 -14.72
N GLY A 76 -0.61 -15.35 -15.26
CA GLY A 76 -0.69 -15.61 -16.69
C GLY A 76 0.47 -16.48 -17.15
N ASP A 77 0.95 -16.25 -18.37
CA ASP A 77 1.95 -17.12 -19.01
C ASP A 77 3.29 -17.18 -18.24
N PHE A 78 3.58 -16.19 -17.39
CA PHE A 78 4.76 -16.17 -16.50
C PHE A 78 4.66 -17.11 -15.29
N GLU A 79 3.45 -17.57 -14.91
CA GLU A 79 3.26 -18.53 -13.81
C GLU A 79 3.51 -19.97 -14.29
N GLU A 80 3.25 -20.25 -15.57
CA GLU A 80 3.30 -21.60 -16.14
C GLU A 80 4.72 -21.99 -16.62
N GLU A 81 5.54 -21.01 -17.01
CA GLU A 81 6.89 -21.24 -17.53
C GLU A 81 8.01 -20.66 -16.63
N ALA A 82 8.64 -21.52 -15.84
CA ALA A 82 9.72 -21.13 -14.90
C ALA A 82 10.87 -20.36 -15.57
N THR A 83 11.27 -20.73 -16.79
CA THR A 83 12.37 -20.05 -17.51
C THR A 83 11.99 -18.63 -17.95
N GLN A 84 10.71 -18.37 -18.24
CA GLN A 84 10.24 -17.02 -18.56
C GLN A 84 10.17 -16.17 -17.30
N GLN A 85 9.68 -16.77 -16.21
CA GLN A 85 9.65 -16.12 -14.91
C GLN A 85 11.04 -15.69 -14.44
N GLU A 86 12.06 -16.53 -14.60
CA GLU A 86 13.45 -16.21 -14.26
C GLU A 86 13.97 -15.00 -15.05
N LYS A 87 13.72 -14.94 -16.36
CA LYS A 87 14.11 -13.78 -17.19
C LYS A 87 13.35 -12.52 -16.80
N ALA A 88 12.06 -12.64 -16.54
CA ALA A 88 11.21 -11.52 -16.13
C ALA A 88 11.63 -10.97 -14.75
N ASN A 89 12.03 -11.83 -13.83
CA ASN A 89 12.60 -11.43 -12.53
C ASN A 89 13.88 -10.62 -12.70
N LEU A 90 14.80 -11.04 -13.58
CA LEU A 90 16.05 -10.28 -13.83
C LEU A 90 15.77 -8.86 -14.35
N ILE A 91 14.80 -8.71 -15.24
CA ILE A 91 14.40 -7.41 -15.79
C ILE A 91 13.79 -6.55 -14.69
N LEU A 92 12.90 -7.12 -13.87
CA LEU A 92 12.30 -6.43 -12.73
C LEU A 92 13.34 -5.99 -11.70
N GLU A 93 14.29 -6.86 -11.33
CA GLU A 93 15.37 -6.52 -10.40
C GLU A 93 16.24 -5.37 -10.92
N GLN A 94 16.57 -5.37 -12.22
CA GLN A 94 17.31 -4.27 -12.85
C GLN A 94 16.54 -2.95 -12.79
N ALA A 95 15.22 -2.98 -12.97
CA ALA A 95 14.35 -1.81 -12.87
C ALA A 95 14.25 -1.25 -11.45
N LEU A 96 14.29 -2.13 -10.43
CA LEU A 96 14.15 -1.76 -9.03
C LEU A 96 15.45 -1.21 -8.43
N ASN A 97 16.63 -1.51 -8.99
CA ASN A 97 17.91 -1.05 -8.45
C ASN A 97 18.06 0.49 -8.40
N PRO A 98 17.72 1.26 -9.47
CA PRO A 98 17.70 2.72 -9.41
C PRO A 98 16.73 3.24 -8.36
N LEU A 99 15.56 2.60 -8.23
CA LEU A 99 14.56 2.97 -7.24
C LEU A 99 15.12 2.81 -5.82
N ILE A 100 15.76 1.70 -5.48
CA ILE A 100 16.40 1.50 -4.17
C ILE A 100 17.40 2.63 -3.87
N THR A 101 18.17 3.05 -4.88
CA THR A 101 19.13 4.15 -4.76
C THR A 101 18.43 5.49 -4.52
N ALA A 102 17.37 5.78 -5.28
CA ALA A 102 16.57 6.99 -5.13
C ALA A 102 15.91 7.07 -3.74
N LEU A 103 15.35 5.95 -3.25
CA LEU A 103 14.76 5.86 -1.91
C LEU A 103 15.79 6.02 -0.81
N GLY A 104 17.02 5.54 -1.03
CA GLY A 104 18.14 5.69 -0.08
C GLY A 104 18.82 7.07 -0.10
N SER A 105 18.52 7.92 -1.09
CA SER A 105 19.19 9.22 -1.27
C SER A 105 18.82 10.26 -0.20
N GLY A 106 17.65 10.09 0.43
CA GLY A 106 17.06 11.09 1.33
C GLY A 106 16.34 12.23 0.60
N GLU A 107 16.27 12.23 -0.74
CA GLU A 107 15.53 13.24 -1.51
C GLU A 107 14.02 13.16 -1.27
N ILE A 108 13.49 11.94 -1.12
CA ILE A 108 12.07 11.70 -0.82
C ILE A 108 11.89 11.58 0.71
N GLY A 109 10.84 12.20 1.24
CA GLY A 109 10.42 12.04 2.64
C GLY A 109 10.25 10.58 3.04
N ARG A 110 10.58 10.24 4.29
CA ARG A 110 10.39 8.88 4.80
C ARG A 110 8.90 8.54 4.88
N VAL A 111 8.58 7.35 4.44
CA VAL A 111 7.23 6.78 4.49
C VAL A 111 7.24 5.48 5.28
N LEU A 112 6.09 5.10 5.81
CA LEU A 112 5.84 3.87 6.53
C LEU A 112 4.64 3.15 5.93
N GLY A 113 4.66 1.83 5.98
CA GLY A 113 3.55 0.97 5.59
C GLY A 113 3.82 0.21 4.32
N TYR A 114 2.74 -0.24 3.70
CA TYR A 114 2.79 -1.21 2.63
C TYR A 114 2.16 -0.68 1.35
N LEU A 115 2.85 -0.86 0.23
CA LEU A 115 2.37 -0.59 -1.13
C LEU A 115 2.54 -1.85 -1.97
N ALA A 116 1.47 -2.30 -2.62
CA ALA A 116 1.56 -3.34 -3.64
C ALA A 116 1.14 -2.75 -4.99
N ILE A 117 1.99 -2.95 -5.99
CA ILE A 117 1.76 -2.45 -7.35
C ILE A 117 1.59 -3.63 -8.28
N ARG A 118 0.54 -3.59 -9.09
CA ARG A 118 0.34 -4.50 -10.21
C ARG A 118 0.84 -3.85 -11.50
N ILE A 119 1.68 -4.58 -12.21
CA ILE A 119 2.14 -4.24 -13.57
C ILE A 119 1.45 -5.23 -14.51
N ASN A 120 0.65 -4.74 -15.45
CA ASN A 120 0.07 -5.54 -16.52
C ASN A 120 1.00 -5.48 -17.73
N ILE A 121 1.23 -6.64 -18.35
CA ILE A 121 2.21 -6.85 -19.40
C ILE A 121 1.49 -7.41 -20.62
N SER A 122 1.66 -6.74 -21.76
CA SER A 122 1.11 -7.16 -23.04
C SER A 122 1.85 -8.38 -23.61
N PRO A 123 1.26 -9.11 -24.58
CA PRO A 123 1.92 -10.26 -25.21
C PRO A 123 3.29 -9.94 -25.85
N ASP A 124 3.49 -8.70 -26.29
CA ASP A 124 4.75 -8.19 -26.84
C ASP A 124 5.80 -7.85 -25.77
N GLY A 125 5.49 -8.09 -24.49
CA GLY A 125 6.37 -7.81 -23.36
C GLY A 125 6.33 -6.37 -22.86
N SER A 126 5.62 -5.46 -23.52
CA SER A 126 5.52 -4.07 -23.07
C SER A 126 4.65 -3.93 -21.82
N VAL A 127 4.95 -2.93 -20.98
CA VAL A 127 4.10 -2.55 -19.86
C VAL A 127 2.85 -1.85 -20.39
N ASP A 128 1.68 -2.45 -20.16
CA ASP A 128 0.38 -1.89 -20.53
C ASP A 128 -0.12 -0.89 -19.49
N SER A 129 -0.10 -1.28 -18.21
CA SER A 129 -0.63 -0.44 -17.14
C SER A 129 -0.04 -0.79 -15.78
N ILE A 130 0.05 0.23 -14.93
CA ILE A 130 0.56 0.15 -13.56
C ILE A 130 -0.52 0.64 -12.61
N GLN A 131 -0.83 -0.16 -11.59
CA GLN A 131 -1.93 0.13 -10.67
C GLN A 131 -1.54 -0.22 -9.24
N SER A 132 -1.86 0.64 -8.29
CA SER A 132 -1.79 0.25 -6.88
C SER A 132 -2.97 -0.67 -6.55
N VAL A 133 -2.66 -1.87 -6.04
CA VAL A 133 -3.66 -2.86 -5.60
C VAL A 133 -3.81 -2.89 -4.08
N CYS A 134 -2.82 -2.35 -3.36
CA CYS A 134 -2.88 -2.10 -1.92
C CYS A 134 -2.04 -0.86 -1.62
N ASP A 135 -2.62 0.13 -0.96
CA ASP A 135 -1.91 1.33 -0.51
C ASP A 135 -2.29 1.61 0.93
N THR A 136 -1.30 1.48 1.81
CA THR A 136 -1.41 1.85 3.23
C THR A 136 -0.37 2.89 3.61
N LEU A 137 0.29 3.54 2.63
CA LEU A 137 1.39 4.44 2.91
C LEU A 137 0.97 5.61 3.81
N VAL A 138 1.85 5.94 4.76
CA VAL A 138 1.72 7.09 5.66
C VAL A 138 3.10 7.74 5.75
N ALA A 139 3.17 9.07 5.68
CA ALA A 139 4.42 9.80 5.87
C ALA A 139 4.93 9.59 7.31
N ASP A 140 6.23 9.43 7.51
CA ASP A 140 6.80 9.31 8.85
C ASP A 140 6.65 10.66 9.59
N PRO A 141 5.90 10.74 10.70
CA PRO A 141 5.76 11.99 11.45
C PRO A 141 7.09 12.54 11.98
N ALA A 142 8.12 11.71 12.09
CA ALA A 142 9.46 12.12 12.50
C ALA A 142 10.28 12.76 11.37
N ASP A 143 9.87 12.62 10.10
CA ASP A 143 10.52 13.22 8.92
C ASP A 143 9.60 14.30 8.30
N TYR A 144 9.21 15.28 9.11
CA TYR A 144 8.44 16.43 8.62
C TYR A 144 9.37 17.45 7.96
N ARG A 145 9.23 17.65 6.65
CA ARG A 145 10.07 18.61 5.89
C ARG A 145 9.40 19.95 5.60
N GLY A 146 8.11 20.09 5.90
CA GLY A 146 7.40 21.36 5.81
C GLY A 146 7.13 21.83 4.38
N VAL A 147 7.27 23.14 4.15
CA VAL A 147 7.02 23.78 2.86
C VAL A 147 8.21 23.58 1.94
N ILE A 148 7.99 22.95 0.80
CA ILE A 148 9.01 22.67 -0.22
C ILE A 148 9.00 23.69 -1.36
N GLY A 149 7.97 24.53 -1.46
CA GLY A 149 7.88 25.56 -2.48
C GLY A 149 6.60 26.37 -2.40
N TYR A 150 6.35 27.16 -3.45
CA TYR A 150 5.14 27.91 -3.65
C TYR A 150 4.57 27.58 -5.04
N ASP A 151 3.26 27.49 -5.17
CA ASP A 151 2.59 27.29 -6.46
C ASP A 151 2.52 28.60 -7.27
N GLU A 152 1.87 28.55 -8.45
CA GLU A 152 1.74 29.71 -9.35
C GLU A 152 0.91 30.86 -8.73
N ASP A 153 0.15 30.58 -7.67
CA ASP A 153 -0.70 31.51 -6.94
C ASP A 153 -0.07 31.96 -5.60
N ASP A 154 1.24 31.72 -5.41
CA ASP A 154 2.02 31.99 -4.18
C ASP A 154 1.50 31.25 -2.93
N ASN A 155 0.79 30.13 -3.07
CA ASN A 155 0.40 29.30 -1.92
C ASN A 155 1.53 28.34 -1.53
N GLU A 156 1.70 28.13 -0.21
CA GLU A 156 2.66 27.17 0.32
C GLU A 156 2.36 25.73 -0.15
N VAL A 157 3.34 25.10 -0.78
CA VAL A 157 3.30 23.69 -1.17
C VAL A 157 4.07 22.87 -0.13
N PHE A 158 3.36 21.98 0.55
CA PHE A 158 3.95 21.06 1.53
C PHE A 158 4.45 19.79 0.84
N GLU A 159 5.56 19.24 1.34
CA GLU A 159 6.04 17.93 0.87
C GLU A 159 4.94 16.88 1.04
N ASP A 160 4.77 16.01 0.03
CA ASP A 160 3.96 14.81 0.15
C ASP A 160 4.73 13.55 -0.22
N ALA A 161 5.56 13.11 0.74
CA ALA A 161 6.39 11.92 0.66
C ALA A 161 5.67 10.68 0.11
N CYS A 162 4.39 10.48 0.43
CA CYS A 162 3.62 9.33 -0.07
C CYS A 162 3.33 9.46 -1.57
N VAL A 163 3.04 10.66 -2.06
CA VAL A 163 2.79 10.92 -3.48
C VAL A 163 4.11 10.86 -4.25
N ASP A 164 5.15 11.50 -3.73
CA ASP A 164 6.48 11.52 -4.35
C ASP A 164 7.02 10.09 -4.49
N LEU A 165 6.93 9.28 -3.44
CA LEU A 165 7.27 7.86 -3.49
C LEU A 165 6.53 7.12 -4.60
N LYS A 166 5.20 7.27 -4.65
CA LYS A 166 4.37 6.57 -5.64
C LYS A 166 4.70 7.01 -7.06
N LEU A 167 4.98 8.30 -7.26
CA LEU A 167 5.38 8.84 -8.55
C LEU A 167 6.73 8.27 -8.96
N THR A 168 7.73 8.28 -8.09
CA THR A 168 9.05 7.71 -8.38
C THR A 168 8.98 6.22 -8.72
N ILE A 169 8.18 5.44 -7.99
CA ILE A 169 7.99 4.01 -8.32
C ILE A 169 7.27 3.88 -9.67
N HIS A 170 6.22 4.66 -9.91
CA HIS A 170 5.49 4.62 -11.17
C HIS A 170 6.38 4.97 -12.36
N GLU A 171 7.19 6.02 -12.26
CA GLU A 171 8.15 6.43 -13.29
C GLU A 171 9.18 5.34 -13.54
N ALA A 172 9.80 4.79 -12.49
CA ALA A 172 10.77 3.71 -12.61
C ALA A 172 10.18 2.46 -13.30
N LEU A 173 8.92 2.13 -13.03
CA LEU A 173 8.24 0.97 -13.60
C LEU A 173 7.52 1.26 -14.94
N SER A 174 7.37 2.53 -15.32
CA SER A 174 6.83 2.93 -16.64
C SER A 174 7.93 3.11 -17.69
N SER A 175 9.19 3.25 -17.25
CA SER A 175 10.35 3.52 -18.09
C SER A 175 10.71 2.30 -18.95
N ASP A 176 10.44 2.31 -20.26
CA ASP A 176 10.93 1.36 -21.28
C ASP A 176 11.19 -0.09 -20.81
N LEU A 177 10.31 -0.64 -19.97
CA LEU A 177 10.42 -2.01 -19.48
C LEU A 177 9.78 -2.95 -20.51
N TYR A 178 10.61 -3.86 -21.01
CA TYR A 178 10.19 -4.92 -21.92
C TYR A 178 10.51 -6.27 -21.29
N PHE A 179 9.45 -6.99 -20.95
CA PHE A 179 9.49 -8.36 -20.46
C PHE A 179 9.56 -9.36 -21.63
N PRO A 180 9.85 -10.65 -21.38
CA PRO A 180 9.79 -11.66 -22.42
C PRO A 180 8.40 -11.72 -23.08
N GLU A 181 8.37 -11.93 -24.39
CA GLU A 181 7.13 -12.13 -25.13
C GLU A 181 6.38 -13.37 -24.62
N THR A 182 5.06 -13.27 -24.61
CA THR A 182 4.14 -14.30 -24.15
C THR A 182 2.97 -14.44 -25.14
N VAL A 183 2.15 -15.47 -25.00
CA VAL A 183 1.01 -15.71 -25.90
C VAL A 183 -0.16 -14.80 -25.53
N ASN A 184 -0.45 -14.68 -24.23
CA ASN A 184 -1.61 -13.96 -23.71
C ASN A 184 -1.25 -12.72 -22.88
N GLY A 185 0.04 -12.42 -22.70
CA GLY A 185 0.47 -11.43 -21.73
C GLY A 185 0.49 -12.01 -20.30
N GLY A 186 0.58 -11.11 -19.33
CA GLY A 186 0.54 -11.49 -17.93
C GLY A 186 0.51 -10.28 -17.02
N SER A 187 0.74 -10.53 -15.73
CA SER A 187 0.94 -9.44 -14.79
C SER A 187 1.81 -9.86 -13.63
N VAL A 188 2.45 -8.90 -12.98
CA VAL A 188 3.21 -9.10 -11.75
C VAL A 188 2.69 -8.18 -10.66
N ILE A 189 2.56 -8.69 -9.44
CA ILE A 189 2.36 -7.87 -8.24
C ILE A 189 3.70 -7.76 -7.53
N VAL A 190 4.17 -6.53 -7.34
CA VAL A 190 5.42 -6.20 -6.66
C VAL A 190 5.08 -5.54 -5.32
N PRO A 191 5.43 -6.19 -4.19
CA PRO A 191 5.24 -5.62 -2.87
C PRO A 191 6.40 -4.72 -2.44
N PHE A 192 6.07 -3.61 -1.79
CA PHE A 192 7.00 -2.70 -1.14
C PHE A 192 6.57 -2.53 0.32
N ASP A 193 7.46 -2.90 1.24
CA ASP A 193 7.25 -2.76 2.68
C ASP A 193 8.23 -1.72 3.25
N PHE A 194 7.68 -0.66 3.84
CA PHE A 194 8.42 0.46 4.40
C PHE A 194 8.26 0.44 5.93
N VAL A 195 9.35 0.09 6.63
CA VAL A 195 9.41 -0.11 8.08
C VAL A 195 10.31 0.89 8.79
#